data_AF-A0A7J6PZ71-F1
#
_entry.id   AF-A0A7J6PZ71-F1
#
_cell.length_a   1.000
_cell.length_b   1.000
_cell.length_c   1.000
_cell.angle_alpha   90.00
_cell.angle_beta   90.00
_cell.angle_gamma   90.00
#
_symmetry.space_group_name_H-M   'P 1'
#
loop_
_entity.id
_entity.type
_entity.pdbx_description
1 polymer ?
#
loop_
_entity_poly.entity_id
_entity_poly.type
_entity_poly.pdbx_seq_one_letter_code
_entity_poly.pdbx_strand_id
1 'polypeptide(L)'
;KNLKVRLGDIVGVYAAGDVPYGKRIHVLPFDDTIEGITGNLFDTYLKPYFQEAYRPVRQGDYFLVRGGFRPVEFKVVGVDPGEYCIVAPDTVIHCEGEPIHREDEERLDDVGYDDIGGCRKQMAQIREMIELPLRHPQLFKTLGVKPPRGVLLYGPPGCGKTLIARAIANETGAFFFLINGPEVMSKMAGEAESNLRKAFEEAEKNAPAIIFIDEIDSIAPKRDKTNG
;
A
#
# COMPACT_ATOMS: atom_id res chain seq x y z
N LYS A 1 7.88 -10.37 7.23
CA LYS A 1 7.58 -9.69 5.95
C LYS A 1 6.12 -9.29 5.87
N ASN A 2 5.15 -10.21 5.89
CA ASN A 2 3.72 -9.88 5.72
C ASN A 2 3.18 -8.83 6.71
N LEU A 3 3.56 -8.91 7.99
CA LEU A 3 3.15 -7.92 9.00
C LEU A 3 3.97 -6.62 8.98
N LYS A 4 5.03 -6.54 8.17
CA LYS A 4 5.98 -5.42 8.09
C LYS A 4 6.61 -4.99 9.43
N VAL A 5 6.77 -5.92 10.37
CA VAL A 5 7.40 -5.69 11.68
C VAL A 5 8.78 -6.34 11.84
N ARG A 6 9.58 -5.79 12.75
CA ARG A 6 10.90 -6.27 13.19
C ARG A 6 10.82 -6.88 14.60
N LEU A 7 11.91 -7.54 15.02
CA LEU A 7 12.03 -8.06 16.38
C LEU A 7 11.98 -6.89 17.38
N GLY A 8 11.00 -6.94 18.28
CA GLY A 8 10.78 -5.92 19.32
C GLY A 8 9.56 -5.02 19.07
N ASP A 9 8.96 -5.07 17.88
CA ASP A 9 7.76 -4.28 17.56
C ASP A 9 6.53 -4.81 18.29
N ILE A 10 5.57 -3.92 18.55
CA ILE A 10 4.32 -4.24 19.22
C ILE A 10 3.25 -4.54 18.17
N VAL A 11 2.58 -5.69 18.30
CA VAL A 11 1.46 -6.08 17.44
C VAL A 11 0.19 -6.24 18.25
N GLY A 12 -0.95 -5.85 17.67
CA GLY A 12 -2.27 -6.14 18.21
C GLY A 12 -2.75 -7.50 17.73
N VAL A 13 -3.26 -8.32 18.65
CA VAL A 13 -3.83 -9.64 18.33
C VAL A 13 -5.29 -9.64 18.74
N TYR A 14 -6.16 -10.02 17.80
CA TYR A 14 -7.60 -10.06 17.98
C TYR A 14 -8.13 -11.42 17.50
N ALA A 15 -9.23 -11.89 18.07
CA ALA A 15 -9.92 -13.06 17.55
C ALA A 15 -10.49 -12.74 16.16
N ALA A 16 -10.13 -13.53 15.15
CA ALA A 16 -10.56 -13.33 13.77
C ALA A 16 -12.05 -13.68 13.53
N GLY A 17 -12.74 -14.23 14.54
CA GLY A 17 -14.13 -14.67 14.41
C GLY A 17 -14.25 -15.89 13.50
N ASP A 18 -15.30 -15.92 12.68
CA ASP A 18 -15.55 -16.99 11.72
C ASP A 18 -14.82 -16.70 10.41
N VAL A 19 -13.76 -17.45 10.14
CA VAL A 19 -12.97 -17.33 8.91
C VAL A 19 -13.49 -18.35 7.89
N PRO A 20 -14.00 -17.92 6.72
CA PRO A 20 -14.62 -18.84 5.78
C PRO A 20 -13.61 -19.77 5.12
N TYR A 21 -14.07 -20.94 4.69
CA TYR A 21 -13.32 -21.79 3.78
C TYR A 21 -13.26 -21.16 2.39
N GLY A 22 -12.06 -21.16 1.80
CA GLY A 22 -11.83 -20.61 0.47
C GLY A 22 -12.51 -21.47 -0.59
N LYS A 23 -13.22 -20.83 -1.52
CA LYS A 23 -13.64 -21.49 -2.77
C LYS A 23 -12.45 -21.61 -3.72
N ARG A 24 -11.67 -20.54 -3.80
CA ARG A 24 -10.46 -20.49 -4.61
C ARG A 24 -9.44 -19.49 -4.05
N ILE A 25 -8.17 -19.79 -4.28
CA ILE A 25 -7.07 -18.86 -4.10
C ILE A 25 -6.23 -18.82 -5.38
N HIS A 26 -5.62 -17.67 -5.66
CA HIS A 26 -4.66 -17.52 -6.74
C HIS A 26 -3.33 -17.10 -6.12
N VAL A 27 -2.29 -17.88 -6.38
CA VAL A 27 -0.93 -17.63 -5.89
C VAL A 27 0.03 -17.59 -7.06
N LEU A 28 0.99 -16.68 -7.04
CA LEU A 28 2.02 -16.59 -8.08
C LEU A 28 3.41 -16.68 -7.45
N PRO A 29 4.35 -17.37 -8.09
CA PRO A 29 5.73 -17.44 -7.62
C PRO A 29 6.48 -16.14 -7.92
N PHE A 30 7.55 -15.88 -7.15
CA PHE A 30 8.55 -14.89 -7.54
C PHE A 30 9.51 -15.48 -8.59
N ASP A 31 9.82 -14.69 -9.61
CA ASP A 31 10.66 -15.06 -10.76
C ASP A 31 12.05 -15.60 -10.33
N ASP A 32 12.71 -14.88 -9.43
CA ASP A 32 14.03 -15.22 -8.89
C ASP A 32 14.05 -16.56 -8.14
N THR A 33 12.90 -16.99 -7.60
CA THR A 33 12.77 -18.28 -6.90
C THR A 33 12.41 -19.46 -7.80
N ILE A 34 12.03 -19.23 -9.06
CA ILE A 34 11.67 -20.29 -10.01
C ILE A 34 12.61 -20.46 -11.21
N GLU A 35 13.58 -19.58 -11.41
CA GLU A 35 14.64 -19.74 -12.42
C GLU A 35 15.26 -21.16 -12.42
N GLY A 36 15.14 -21.86 -13.56
CA GLY A 36 15.67 -23.22 -13.74
C GLY A 36 14.83 -24.34 -13.14
N ILE A 37 13.71 -24.04 -12.48
CA ILE A 37 12.76 -25.06 -12.05
C ILE A 37 11.95 -25.53 -13.26
N THR A 38 11.93 -26.84 -13.46
CA THR A 38 11.08 -27.49 -14.47
C THR A 38 10.07 -28.38 -13.75
N GLY A 39 8.81 -28.36 -14.20
CA GLY A 39 7.73 -29.17 -13.63
C GLY A 39 6.56 -28.37 -13.08
N ASN A 40 5.57 -29.09 -12.55
CA ASN A 40 4.33 -28.51 -12.04
C ASN A 40 4.54 -27.97 -10.61
N LEU A 41 4.43 -26.65 -10.44
CA LEU A 41 4.58 -25.97 -9.14
C LEU A 41 3.49 -26.37 -8.14
N PHE A 42 2.28 -26.64 -8.61
CA PHE A 42 1.19 -27.08 -7.75
C PHE A 42 1.49 -28.43 -7.10
N ASP A 43 1.81 -29.45 -7.88
CA ASP A 43 2.04 -30.80 -7.34
C ASP A 43 3.31 -30.87 -6.47
N THR A 44 4.36 -30.14 -6.85
CA THR A 44 5.66 -30.21 -6.18
C THR A 44 5.73 -29.37 -4.90
N TYR A 45 5.04 -28.22 -4.89
CA TYR A 45 5.14 -27.24 -3.80
C TYR A 45 3.81 -27.01 -3.10
N LEU A 46 2.80 -26.51 -3.82
CA LEU A 46 1.58 -25.99 -3.18
C LEU A 46 0.71 -27.10 -2.57
N LYS A 47 0.52 -28.21 -3.27
CA LYS A 47 -0.28 -29.34 -2.78
C LYS A 47 0.28 -29.91 -1.48
N PRO A 48 1.56 -30.31 -1.37
CA PRO A 48 2.14 -30.73 -0.09
C PRO A 48 2.07 -29.66 1.00
N TYR A 49 2.15 -28.37 0.64
CA TYR A 49 2.12 -27.27 1.60
C TYR A 49 0.74 -27.08 2.24
N PHE A 50 -0.34 -27.22 1.47
CA PHE A 50 -1.72 -26.99 1.92
C PHE A 50 -2.48 -28.27 2.30
N GLN A 51 -2.01 -29.44 1.88
CA GLN A 51 -2.70 -30.71 2.12
C GLN A 51 -2.98 -30.94 3.62
N GLU A 52 -4.27 -31.04 3.95
CA GLU A 52 -4.81 -31.29 5.30
C GLU A 52 -4.34 -30.30 6.39
N ALA A 53 -3.77 -29.16 5.98
CA ALA A 53 -3.18 -28.20 6.90
C ALA A 53 -4.14 -27.09 7.34
N TYR A 54 -5.25 -26.89 6.61
CA TYR A 54 -6.27 -25.86 6.88
C TYR A 54 -5.64 -24.47 7.16
N ARG A 55 -4.65 -24.08 6.33
CA ARG A 55 -3.88 -22.86 6.55
C ARG A 55 -4.74 -21.62 6.26
N PRO A 56 -4.80 -20.64 7.17
CA PRO A 56 -5.35 -19.33 6.83
C PRO A 56 -4.38 -18.59 5.90
N VAL A 57 -4.93 -17.94 4.88
CA VAL A 57 -4.19 -17.07 3.96
C VAL A 57 -4.94 -15.77 3.77
N ARG A 58 -4.20 -14.68 3.55
CA ARG A 58 -4.73 -13.37 3.18
C ARG A 58 -4.14 -12.91 1.84
N GLN A 59 -4.92 -12.21 1.04
CA GLN A 59 -4.43 -11.53 -0.16
C GLN A 59 -3.26 -10.61 0.21
N GLY A 60 -2.18 -10.70 -0.56
CA GLY A 60 -0.91 -10.02 -0.30
C GLY A 60 0.06 -10.78 0.59
N ASP A 61 -0.31 -11.93 1.15
CA ASP A 61 0.62 -12.75 1.93
C ASP A 61 1.75 -13.30 1.06
N TYR A 62 2.98 -13.19 1.57
CA TYR A 62 4.14 -13.91 1.07
C TYR A 62 4.37 -15.16 1.90
N PHE A 63 4.66 -16.28 1.26
CA PHE A 63 5.00 -17.51 1.96
C PHE A 63 6.06 -18.31 1.20
N LEU A 64 6.98 -18.91 1.97
CA LEU A 64 8.04 -19.75 1.45
C LEU A 64 7.63 -21.21 1.55
N VAL A 65 7.63 -21.92 0.42
CA VAL A 65 7.38 -23.35 0.37
C VAL A 65 8.69 -24.10 0.16
N ARG A 66 8.98 -25.03 1.06
CA ARG A 66 10.12 -25.94 0.91
C ARG A 66 9.64 -27.23 0.27
N GLY A 67 10.13 -27.51 -0.93
CA GLY A 67 9.80 -28.69 -1.72
C GLY A 67 10.79 -28.83 -2.88
N GLY A 68 10.79 -29.98 -3.54
CA GLY A 68 11.65 -30.23 -4.71
C GLY A 68 13.15 -30.01 -4.42
N PHE A 69 13.82 -29.29 -5.31
CA PHE A 69 15.27 -29.04 -5.26
C PHE A 69 15.65 -27.79 -4.43
N ARG A 70 14.81 -26.75 -4.48
CA ARG A 70 15.03 -25.48 -3.75
C ARG A 70 13.71 -24.87 -3.27
N PRO A 71 13.73 -24.03 -2.22
CA PRO A 71 12.55 -23.30 -1.77
C PRO A 71 12.02 -22.34 -2.85
N VAL A 72 10.70 -22.21 -2.93
CA VAL A 72 10.01 -21.27 -3.82
C VAL A 72 9.17 -20.32 -2.97
N GLU A 73 9.25 -19.02 -3.24
CA GLU A 73 8.45 -18.00 -2.57
C GLU A 73 7.22 -17.68 -3.44
N PHE A 74 6.05 -17.63 -2.81
CA PHE A 74 4.78 -17.33 -3.46
C PHE A 74 4.13 -16.12 -2.81
N LYS A 75 3.36 -15.37 -3.60
CA LYS A 75 2.43 -14.33 -3.14
C LYS A 75 0.99 -14.78 -3.37
N VAL A 76 0.11 -14.56 -2.41
CA VAL A 76 -1.34 -14.70 -2.59
C VAL A 76 -1.86 -13.47 -3.34
N VAL A 77 -2.17 -13.62 -4.63
CA VAL A 77 -2.65 -12.51 -5.46
C VAL A 77 -4.16 -12.35 -5.43
N GLY A 78 -4.91 -13.41 -5.10
CA GLY A 78 -6.36 -13.37 -4.99
C GLY A 78 -6.91 -14.42 -4.02
N VAL A 79 -8.01 -14.05 -3.37
CA VAL A 79 -8.76 -14.91 -2.44
C VAL A 79 -10.24 -14.77 -2.74
N ASP A 80 -10.99 -15.87 -2.66
CA ASP A 80 -12.44 -15.89 -2.78
C ASP A 80 -13.04 -16.94 -1.83
N PRO A 81 -13.91 -16.54 -0.89
CA PRO A 81 -14.47 -15.19 -0.71
C PRO A 81 -13.55 -14.23 0.08
N GLY A 82 -13.69 -12.92 -0.20
CA GLY A 82 -13.11 -11.85 0.61
C GLY A 82 -11.59 -11.69 0.49
N GLU A 83 -10.97 -11.08 1.49
CA GLU A 83 -9.53 -10.82 1.52
C GLU A 83 -8.73 -11.96 2.17
N TYR A 84 -9.38 -12.83 2.95
CA TYR A 84 -8.74 -13.93 3.66
C TYR A 84 -9.67 -15.13 3.77
N CYS A 85 -9.09 -16.34 3.76
CA CYS A 85 -9.82 -17.59 3.90
C CYS A 85 -8.94 -18.69 4.50
N ILE A 86 -9.56 -19.80 4.89
CA ILE A 86 -8.88 -21.06 5.19
C ILE A 86 -8.81 -21.89 3.91
N VAL A 87 -7.62 -22.33 3.54
CA VAL A 87 -7.41 -23.25 2.42
C VAL A 87 -7.77 -24.67 2.88
N ALA A 88 -8.96 -25.11 2.50
CA ALA A 88 -9.52 -26.42 2.78
C ALA A 88 -9.28 -27.40 1.61
N PRO A 89 -9.54 -28.72 1.78
CA PRO A 89 -9.32 -29.70 0.71
C PRO A 89 -10.11 -29.45 -0.59
N ASP A 90 -11.24 -28.75 -0.50
CA ASP A 90 -12.10 -28.36 -1.62
C ASP A 90 -11.75 -26.98 -2.21
N THR A 91 -10.82 -26.24 -1.61
CA THR A 91 -10.34 -24.96 -2.14
C THR A 91 -9.53 -25.17 -3.42
N VAL A 92 -9.94 -24.53 -4.51
CA VAL A 92 -9.20 -24.56 -5.78
C VAL A 92 -8.00 -23.63 -5.70
N ILE A 93 -6.79 -24.15 -5.91
CA ILE A 93 -5.55 -23.35 -5.89
C ILE A 93 -5.10 -23.11 -7.32
N HIS A 94 -5.19 -21.88 -7.79
CA HIS A 94 -4.65 -21.46 -9.08
C HIS A 94 -3.21 -20.98 -8.89
N CYS A 95 -2.31 -21.43 -9.77
CA CYS A 95 -0.92 -20.98 -9.80
C CYS A 95 -0.42 -20.66 -11.22
N GLU A 96 -1.36 -20.38 -12.13
CA GLU A 96 -1.08 -20.01 -13.52
C GLU A 96 -0.99 -18.49 -13.65
N GLY A 97 -0.05 -17.99 -14.45
CA GLY A 97 0.16 -16.56 -14.69
C GLY A 97 1.63 -16.21 -14.86
N GLU A 98 1.91 -14.93 -15.15
CA GLU A 98 3.28 -14.42 -15.17
C GLU A 98 3.85 -14.39 -13.74
N PRO A 99 5.10 -14.84 -13.54
CA PRO A 99 5.78 -14.73 -12.25
C PRO A 99 5.89 -13.28 -11.79
N ILE A 100 5.94 -13.07 -10.48
CA ILE A 100 6.08 -11.74 -9.89
C ILE A 100 7.56 -11.35 -9.90
N HIS A 101 7.86 -10.18 -10.44
CA HIS A 101 9.19 -9.57 -10.33
C HIS A 101 9.37 -8.99 -8.94
N ARG A 102 10.41 -9.42 -8.22
CA ARG A 102 10.67 -8.95 -6.84
C ARG A 102 10.83 -7.43 -6.76
N GLU A 103 11.50 -6.83 -7.72
CA GLU A 103 11.75 -5.38 -7.76
C GLU A 103 10.46 -4.55 -7.83
N ASP A 104 9.42 -5.07 -8.49
CA ASP A 104 8.12 -4.41 -8.58
C ASP A 104 7.42 -4.38 -7.21
N GLU A 105 7.52 -5.48 -6.45
CA GLU A 105 7.00 -5.56 -5.08
C GLU A 105 7.84 -4.76 -4.08
N GLU A 106 9.17 -4.73 -4.22
CA GLU A 106 10.04 -3.93 -3.36
C GLU A 106 9.85 -2.42 -3.59
N ARG A 107 9.53 -2.00 -4.82
CA ARG A 107 9.07 -0.62 -5.09
C ARG A 107 7.73 -0.30 -4.42
N LEU A 108 6.89 -1.32 -4.21
CA LEU A 108 5.61 -1.22 -3.49
C LEU A 108 5.80 -1.41 -1.97
N ASP A 109 6.94 -1.92 -1.50
CA ASP A 109 7.35 -1.93 -0.09
C ASP A 109 7.87 -0.54 0.28
N ASP A 110 6.86 0.30 0.40
CA ASP A 110 6.87 1.73 0.44
C ASP A 110 7.39 2.26 1.80
N VAL A 111 7.95 3.47 1.80
CA VAL A 111 8.51 4.16 2.99
C VAL A 111 7.50 4.12 4.14
N GLY A 112 7.92 3.77 5.36
CA GLY A 112 7.06 3.76 6.55
C GLY A 112 7.39 4.90 7.53
N TYR A 113 6.66 4.97 8.65
CA TYR A 113 6.97 5.96 9.70
C TYR A 113 8.35 5.74 10.34
N ASP A 114 8.83 4.50 10.38
CA ASP A 114 10.12 4.15 10.95
C ASP A 114 11.32 4.58 10.09
N ASP A 115 11.08 4.93 8.82
CA ASP A 115 12.09 5.46 7.91
C ASP A 115 12.30 6.98 8.08
N ILE A 116 11.51 7.63 8.94
CA ILE A 116 11.56 9.09 9.16
C ILE A 116 12.32 9.41 10.45
N GLY A 117 13.59 9.80 10.29
CA GLY A 117 14.43 10.28 11.40
C GLY A 117 14.15 11.73 11.79
N GLY A 118 14.27 12.06 13.09
CA GLY A 118 14.32 13.44 13.58
C GLY A 118 13.00 14.24 13.58
N CYS A 119 11.90 13.69 13.05
CA CYS A 119 10.63 14.40 12.90
C CYS A 119 9.51 13.91 13.85
N ARG A 120 9.83 13.30 14.99
CA ARG A 120 8.84 12.67 15.89
C ARG A 120 7.67 13.60 16.27
N LYS A 121 7.95 14.88 16.57
CA LYS A 121 6.91 15.85 16.95
C LYS A 121 6.01 16.21 15.77
N GLN A 122 6.61 16.45 14.60
CA GLN A 122 5.90 16.76 13.37
C GLN A 122 5.04 15.58 12.92
N MET A 123 5.58 14.36 13.00
CA MET A 123 4.84 13.13 12.70
C MET A 123 3.63 12.95 13.60
N ALA A 124 3.76 13.22 14.91
CA ALA A 124 2.60 13.16 15.81
C ALA A 124 1.48 14.13 15.38
N GLN A 125 1.83 15.38 15.05
CA GLN A 125 0.87 16.38 14.58
C GLN A 125 0.23 15.97 13.26
N ILE A 126 1.01 15.44 12.31
CA ILE A 126 0.50 15.05 11.00
C ILE A 126 -0.41 13.82 11.11
N ARG A 127 -0.06 12.83 11.96
CA ARG A 127 -0.92 11.68 12.25
C ARG A 127 -2.25 12.11 12.86
N GLU A 128 -2.24 13.06 13.78
CA GLU A 128 -3.47 13.61 14.35
C GLU A 128 -4.32 14.37 13.31
N MET A 129 -3.68 15.12 12.41
CA MET A 129 -4.40 15.90 11.39
C MET A 129 -4.88 15.08 10.19
N ILE A 130 -4.20 13.98 9.85
CA ILE A 130 -4.45 13.20 8.63
C ILE A 130 -4.95 11.78 8.97
N GLU A 131 -4.18 11.00 9.72
CA GLU A 131 -4.50 9.59 10.01
C GLU A 131 -5.78 9.46 10.85
N LEU A 132 -5.91 10.26 11.92
CA LEU A 132 -7.04 10.16 12.83
C LEU A 132 -8.40 10.46 12.15
N PRO A 133 -8.57 11.52 11.34
CA PRO A 133 -9.80 11.73 10.57
C PRO A 133 -10.11 10.63 9.56
N LEU A 134 -9.09 10.06 8.90
CA LEU A 134 -9.26 9.03 7.87
C LEU A 134 -9.66 7.69 8.50
N ARG A 135 -9.03 7.30 9.62
CA ARG A 135 -9.33 6.03 10.30
C ARG A 135 -10.56 6.09 11.20
N HIS A 136 -10.85 7.23 11.81
CA HIS A 136 -11.93 7.38 12.79
C HIS A 136 -12.87 8.57 12.50
N PRO A 137 -13.51 8.63 11.31
CA PRO A 137 -14.36 9.74 10.92
C PRO A 137 -15.57 9.96 11.85
N GLN A 138 -16.01 8.91 12.56
CA GLN A 138 -17.12 8.99 13.53
C GLN A 138 -16.78 9.86 14.74
N LEU A 139 -15.51 9.90 15.15
CA LEU A 139 -15.07 10.68 16.32
C LEU A 139 -15.29 12.18 16.06
N PHE A 140 -14.97 12.65 14.86
CA PHE A 140 -15.19 14.03 14.41
C PHE A 140 -16.67 14.37 14.27
N LYS A 141 -17.50 13.43 13.77
CA LYS A 141 -18.96 13.61 13.69
C LYS A 141 -19.58 13.77 15.08
N THR A 142 -19.20 12.92 16.04
CA THR A 142 -19.73 12.97 17.41
C THR A 142 -19.34 14.26 18.12
N LEU A 143 -18.11 14.74 17.93
CA LEU A 143 -17.64 16.00 18.51
C LEU A 143 -18.18 17.24 17.77
N GLY A 144 -18.81 17.08 16.60
CA GLY A 144 -19.32 18.21 15.80
C GLY A 144 -18.23 19.08 15.19
N VAL A 145 -16.98 18.60 15.12
CA VAL A 145 -15.84 19.33 14.56
C VAL A 145 -15.48 18.80 13.18
N LYS A 146 -15.22 19.71 12.23
CA LYS A 146 -14.75 19.32 10.90
C LYS A 146 -13.23 19.11 10.95
N PRO A 147 -12.71 17.97 10.46
CA PRO A 147 -11.28 17.76 10.40
C PRO A 147 -10.62 18.75 9.42
N PRO A 148 -9.33 19.10 9.64
CA PRO A 148 -8.57 19.87 8.67
C PRO A 148 -8.48 19.11 7.34
N ARG A 149 -8.64 19.81 6.22
CA ARG A 149 -8.61 19.22 4.87
C ARG A 149 -7.30 19.50 4.09
N GLY A 150 -6.40 20.27 4.67
CA GLY A 150 -5.13 20.64 4.04
C GLY A 150 -4.04 20.82 5.09
N VAL A 151 -2.87 20.26 4.80
CA VAL A 151 -1.67 20.37 5.62
C VAL A 151 -0.55 20.88 4.74
N LEU A 152 0.12 21.94 5.18
CA LEU A 152 1.29 22.49 4.47
C LEU A 152 2.56 22.08 5.21
N LEU A 153 3.38 21.26 4.56
CA LEU A 153 4.72 20.93 5.04
C LEU A 153 5.70 21.96 4.49
N TYR A 154 6.41 22.68 5.38
CA TYR A 154 7.40 23.67 4.99
C TYR A 154 8.73 23.42 5.70
N GLY A 155 9.82 23.84 5.06
CA GLY A 155 11.18 23.66 5.54
C GLY A 155 12.17 23.62 4.38
N PRO A 156 13.48 23.67 4.67
CA PRO A 156 14.50 23.63 3.63
C PRO A 156 14.42 22.36 2.77
N PRO A 157 15.04 22.37 1.57
CA PRO A 157 15.17 21.16 0.76
C PRO A 157 15.93 20.08 1.54
N GLY A 158 15.58 18.81 1.31
CA GLY A 158 16.22 17.67 1.99
C GLY A 158 15.69 17.32 3.38
N CYS A 159 14.71 18.05 3.95
CA CYS A 159 14.11 17.71 5.26
C CYS A 159 13.08 16.57 5.24
N GLY A 160 13.01 15.77 4.16
CA GLY A 160 12.14 14.60 4.11
C GLY A 160 10.64 14.86 3.92
N LYS A 161 10.22 16.03 3.40
CA LYS A 161 8.79 16.36 3.20
C LYS A 161 8.07 15.34 2.30
N THR A 162 8.65 15.01 1.15
CA THR A 162 8.13 14.00 0.21
C THR A 162 8.14 12.60 0.83
N LEU A 163 9.17 12.28 1.63
CA LEU A 163 9.32 11.01 2.33
C LEU A 163 8.22 10.84 3.40
N ILE A 164 7.94 11.90 4.16
CA ILE A 164 6.81 11.97 5.11
C ILE A 164 5.48 11.71 4.42
N ALA A 165 5.23 12.35 3.28
CA ALA A 165 3.98 12.20 2.55
C ALA A 165 3.73 10.77 2.07
N ARG A 166 4.77 10.12 1.52
CA ARG A 166 4.72 8.71 1.12
C ARG A 166 4.45 7.82 2.34
N ALA A 167 5.19 8.00 3.44
CA ALA A 167 4.96 7.23 4.65
C ALA A 167 3.52 7.31 5.16
N ILE A 168 2.91 8.49 5.14
CA ILE A 168 1.52 8.64 5.58
C ILE A 168 0.56 7.90 4.65
N ALA A 169 0.78 7.96 3.34
CA ALA A 169 -0.04 7.23 2.37
C ALA A 169 -0.04 5.72 2.66
N ASN A 170 1.15 5.18 2.85
CA ASN A 170 1.38 3.75 3.03
C ASN A 170 0.78 3.25 4.34
N GLU A 171 0.96 4.01 5.41
CA GLU A 171 0.48 3.67 6.75
C GLU A 171 -1.05 3.84 6.86
N THR A 172 -1.63 4.81 6.15
CA THR A 172 -3.08 5.03 6.17
C THR A 172 -3.83 4.06 5.26
N GLY A 173 -3.16 3.49 4.24
CA GLY A 173 -3.81 2.70 3.19
C GLY A 173 -4.77 3.51 2.33
N ALA A 174 -4.69 4.84 2.40
CA ALA A 174 -5.51 5.73 1.59
C ALA A 174 -4.99 5.78 0.15
N PHE A 175 -5.88 5.93 -0.82
CA PHE A 175 -5.48 6.17 -2.20
C PHE A 175 -4.58 7.43 -2.28
N PHE A 176 -3.39 7.30 -2.85
CA PHE A 176 -2.42 8.38 -2.89
C PHE A 176 -2.23 8.92 -4.29
N PHE A 177 -2.44 10.22 -4.46
CA PHE A 177 -2.22 10.90 -5.72
C PHE A 177 -1.11 11.95 -5.56
N LEU A 178 0.00 11.74 -6.26
CA LEU A 178 1.14 12.67 -6.29
C LEU A 178 0.97 13.67 -7.43
N ILE A 179 1.05 14.95 -7.10
CA ILE A 179 1.11 16.06 -8.05
C ILE A 179 2.47 16.74 -7.88
N ASN A 180 3.30 16.70 -8.92
CA ASN A 180 4.62 17.31 -8.91
C ASN A 180 4.55 18.72 -9.54
N GLY A 181 4.90 19.75 -8.76
CA GLY A 181 4.82 21.17 -9.14
C GLY A 181 5.36 21.50 -10.55
N PRO A 182 6.66 21.28 -10.78
CA PRO A 182 7.30 21.47 -12.08
C PRO A 182 6.65 20.70 -13.24
N GLU A 183 6.17 19.48 -13.02
CA GLU A 183 5.53 18.67 -14.07
C GLU A 183 4.19 19.24 -14.50
N VAL A 184 3.48 19.92 -13.60
CA VAL A 184 2.24 20.63 -13.94
C VAL A 184 2.55 21.89 -14.74
N MET A 185 3.59 22.63 -14.36
CA MET A 185 3.97 23.90 -15.00
C MET A 185 4.63 23.74 -16.38
N SER A 186 5.23 22.58 -16.67
CA SER A 186 5.87 22.31 -17.97
C SER A 186 4.89 21.98 -19.09
N LYS A 187 3.61 21.79 -18.77
CA LYS A 187 2.56 21.44 -19.74
C LYS A 187 1.95 22.68 -20.40
N MET A 188 1.32 22.47 -21.56
CA MET A 188 0.66 23.56 -22.29
C MET A 188 -0.47 24.18 -21.43
N ALA A 189 -0.71 25.48 -21.62
CA ALA A 189 -1.80 26.18 -20.95
C ALA A 189 -3.14 25.45 -21.14
N GLY A 190 -3.86 25.20 -20.05
CA GLY A 190 -5.10 24.39 -20.02
C GLY A 190 -4.90 22.90 -19.75
N GLU A 191 -3.77 22.31 -20.14
CA GLU A 191 -3.45 20.91 -19.83
C GLU A 191 -3.09 20.73 -18.35
N ALA A 192 -2.39 21.71 -17.77
CA ALA A 192 -2.09 21.79 -16.34
C ALA A 192 -3.37 21.75 -15.48
N GLU A 193 -4.36 22.60 -15.79
CA GLU A 193 -5.63 22.69 -15.08
C GLU A 193 -6.47 21.42 -15.24
N SER A 194 -6.47 20.83 -16.43
CA SER A 194 -7.16 19.57 -16.71
C SER A 194 -6.59 18.42 -15.86
N ASN A 195 -5.26 18.34 -15.72
CA ASN A 195 -4.62 17.32 -14.89
C ASN A 195 -4.90 17.52 -13.41
N LEU A 196 -4.88 18.76 -12.91
CA LEU A 196 -5.28 19.06 -11.53
C LEU A 196 -6.73 18.61 -11.29
N ARG A 197 -7.65 18.93 -12.20
CA ARG A 197 -9.06 18.51 -12.07
C ARG A 197 -9.21 16.99 -12.01
N LYS A 198 -8.54 16.27 -12.90
CA LYS A 198 -8.53 14.79 -12.92
C LYS A 198 -7.99 14.19 -11.62
N ALA A 199 -6.91 14.75 -11.08
CA ALA A 199 -6.34 14.29 -9.82
C ALA A 199 -7.34 14.36 -8.66
N PHE A 200 -8.08 15.47 -8.55
CA PHE A 200 -9.13 15.62 -7.55
C PHE A 200 -10.33 14.69 -7.80
N GLU A 201 -10.75 14.52 -9.05
CA GLU A 201 -11.84 13.60 -9.41
C GLU A 201 -11.48 12.13 -9.11
N GLU A 202 -10.24 11.71 -9.35
CA GLU A 202 -9.77 10.36 -9.03
C GLU A 202 -9.66 10.15 -7.52
N ALA A 203 -9.16 11.13 -6.77
CA ALA A 203 -9.11 11.06 -5.32
C ALA A 203 -10.51 10.98 -4.69
N GLU A 204 -11.50 11.70 -5.23
CA GLU A 204 -12.89 11.64 -4.77
C GLU A 204 -13.52 10.26 -5.03
N LYS A 205 -13.27 9.67 -6.20
CA LYS A 205 -13.76 8.33 -6.56
C LYS A 205 -13.15 7.21 -5.71
N ASN A 206 -11.90 7.37 -5.29
CA ASN A 206 -11.14 6.37 -4.52
C ASN A 206 -11.04 6.72 -3.02
N ALA A 207 -11.95 7.54 -2.49
CA ALA A 207 -11.95 7.91 -1.08
C ALA A 207 -12.01 6.65 -0.18
N PRO A 208 -11.22 6.57 0.92
CA PRO A 208 -10.35 7.60 1.49
C PRO A 208 -9.07 7.84 0.66
N ALA A 209 -8.74 9.12 0.42
CA ALA A 209 -7.63 9.50 -0.45
C ALA A 209 -6.80 10.68 0.11
N ILE A 210 -5.52 10.73 -0.27
CA ILE A 210 -4.56 11.79 0.01
C ILE A 210 -4.04 12.33 -1.33
N ILE A 211 -4.21 13.63 -1.56
CA ILE A 211 -3.55 14.34 -2.66
C ILE A 211 -2.32 15.04 -2.08
N PHE A 212 -1.15 14.68 -2.57
CA PHE A 212 0.10 15.33 -2.18
C PHE A 212 0.61 16.20 -3.33
N ILE A 213 0.70 17.51 -3.08
CA ILE A 213 1.24 18.48 -4.03
C ILE A 213 2.66 18.81 -3.60
N ASP A 214 3.64 18.23 -4.28
CA ASP A 214 5.05 18.57 -4.07
C ASP A 214 5.39 19.87 -4.80
N GLU A 215 6.28 20.67 -4.23
CA GLU A 215 6.70 21.96 -4.80
C GLU A 215 5.52 22.87 -5.18
N ILE A 216 4.53 23.00 -4.28
CA ILE A 216 3.33 23.82 -4.50
C ILE A 216 3.64 25.28 -4.84
N ASP A 217 4.78 25.80 -4.40
CA ASP A 217 5.26 27.14 -4.74
C ASP A 217 5.52 27.33 -6.23
N SER A 218 5.79 26.26 -6.98
CA SER A 218 5.89 26.29 -8.45
C SER A 218 4.54 26.51 -9.14
N ILE A 219 3.44 25.98 -8.57
CA ILE A 219 2.08 26.08 -9.15
C ILE A 219 1.33 27.30 -8.59
N ALA A 220 1.57 27.67 -7.33
CA ALA A 220 0.87 28.72 -6.62
C ALA A 220 1.82 29.80 -6.05
N PRO A 221 2.63 30.48 -6.89
CA PRO A 221 3.45 31.58 -6.45
C PRO A 221 2.58 32.77 -6.01
N LYS A 222 3.18 33.70 -5.24
CA LYS A 222 2.53 35.01 -4.97
C LYS A 222 2.25 35.71 -6.30
N ARG A 223 1.03 36.24 -6.46
CA ARG A 223 0.59 36.95 -7.69
C ARG A 223 1.53 38.09 -8.10
N ASP A 224 2.20 38.73 -7.15
CA ASP A 224 3.13 39.83 -7.44
C ASP A 224 4.47 39.35 -8.06
N LYS A 225 4.74 38.04 -8.05
CA LYS A 225 5.93 37.43 -8.64
C LYS A 225 5.66 36.80 -10.02
N THR A 226 4.42 36.78 -10.47
CA THR A 226 4.06 36.26 -11.80
C THR A 226 4.04 37.41 -12.79
N ASN A 227 5.11 37.54 -13.59
CA ASN A 227 5.03 38.31 -14.83
C ASN A 227 4.25 37.44 -15.83
N GLY A 228 2.97 37.75 -16.01
CA GLY A 228 2.19 37.27 -17.15
C GLY A 228 2.69 37.88 -18.45
#